data_AF-A0A7K8Y4Y0-F1
#
_entry.id   AF-A0A7K8Y4Y0-F1
#
_cell.length_a   1.000
_cell.length_b   1.000
_cell.length_c   1.000
_cell.angle_alpha   90.00
_cell.angle_beta   90.00
_cell.angle_gamma   90.00
#
_symmetry.space_group_name_H-M   'P 1'
#
loop_
_entity.id
_entity.type
_entity.pdbx_description
1 polymer ?
#
loop_
_entity_poly.entity_id
_entity_poly.type
_entity_poly.pdbx_seq_one_letter_code
_entity_poly.pdbx_strand_id
1 'polypeptide(L)'
;HIKVDLEKLKQTYDWQQQKLEERVLVMEKELQEAKAVTGNSQQKLVEQSAVLLSCRSQLQEVEAENSRLQLRLKELSEDYRCRLAQYLRDLAAYMDSKAPGPIRAPTDSTAMKSTVDSMLQGIRASYRAREEQLARAARGYQKRMKTLVKKHENLLIAYGLQREQIRASGSSTMDCGPAELHFSITDPELLTNTTRELQRLREQKAKLELQLQEVQQVLPEIPLLLTLGWVLGLLTEMGWAELRKQLQEFTHNTQEGLEQERSQLLARALVAEGRVSELQEYIDQHLAR
;
A
#
# COMPACT_ATOMS: atom_id res chain seq x y z
N HIS A 1 36.28 -44.30 -57.83
CA HIS A 1 36.04 -44.23 -56.38
C HIS A 1 36.59 -42.92 -55.80
N ILE A 2 37.90 -42.70 -55.73
CA ILE A 2 38.52 -41.49 -55.11
C ILE A 2 37.94 -40.14 -55.62
N LYS A 3 37.73 -39.97 -56.93
CA LYS A 3 37.14 -38.73 -57.49
C LYS A 3 35.71 -38.46 -56.99
N VAL A 4 34.90 -39.51 -56.89
CA VAL A 4 33.50 -39.42 -56.43
C VAL A 4 33.46 -39.08 -54.94
N ASP A 5 34.39 -39.60 -54.15
CA ASP A 5 34.46 -39.30 -52.72
C ASP A 5 34.97 -37.87 -52.45
N LEU A 6 35.90 -37.37 -53.28
CA LEU A 6 36.32 -35.96 -53.28
C LEU A 6 35.17 -35.01 -53.65
N GLU A 7 34.37 -35.34 -54.65
CA GLU A 7 33.21 -34.54 -55.06
C GLU A 7 32.16 -34.48 -53.95
N LYS A 8 31.88 -35.60 -53.27
CA LYS A 8 30.99 -35.64 -52.11
C LYS A 8 31.52 -34.78 -50.96
N LEU A 9 32.83 -34.86 -50.66
CA LEU A 9 33.45 -34.04 -49.61
C LEU A 9 33.40 -32.54 -49.94
N LYS A 10 33.57 -32.19 -51.22
CA LYS A 10 33.43 -30.81 -51.67
C LYS A 10 32.00 -30.32 -51.50
N GLN A 11 31.01 -31.10 -51.92
CA GLN A 11 29.59 -30.76 -51.76
C GLN A 11 29.18 -30.59 -50.29
N THR A 12 29.68 -31.44 -49.39
CA THR A 12 29.39 -31.29 -47.95
C THR A 12 30.05 -30.06 -47.38
N TYR A 13 31.29 -29.75 -47.80
CA TYR A 13 31.97 -28.52 -47.39
C TYR A 13 31.24 -27.27 -47.87
N ASP A 14 30.87 -27.21 -49.16
CA ASP A 14 30.14 -26.08 -49.75
C ASP A 14 28.79 -25.87 -49.04
N TRP A 15 28.08 -26.96 -48.71
CA TRP A 15 26.83 -26.90 -47.94
C TRP A 15 27.03 -26.36 -46.51
N GLN A 16 28.07 -26.82 -45.81
CA GLN A 16 28.39 -26.30 -44.47
C GLN A 16 28.78 -24.82 -44.53
N GLN A 17 29.52 -24.42 -45.56
CA GLN A 17 29.92 -23.04 -45.74
C GLN A 17 28.72 -22.12 -46.01
N GLN A 18 27.80 -22.52 -46.91
CA GLN A 18 26.56 -21.80 -47.15
C GLN A 18 25.71 -21.66 -45.87
N LYS A 19 25.60 -22.74 -45.09
CA LYS A 19 24.87 -22.72 -43.81
C LYS A 19 25.50 -21.77 -42.78
N LEU A 20 26.82 -21.66 -42.75
CA LEU A 20 27.52 -20.70 -41.90
C LEU A 20 27.30 -19.27 -42.37
N GLU A 21 27.40 -19.02 -43.67
CA GLU A 21 27.13 -17.70 -44.28
C GLU A 21 25.70 -17.23 -44.00
N GLU A 22 24.71 -18.11 -44.17
CA GLU A 22 23.31 -17.82 -43.83
C GLU A 22 23.14 -17.48 -42.33
N ARG A 23 23.79 -18.23 -41.43
CA ARG A 23 23.75 -17.94 -39.99
C ARG A 23 24.38 -16.61 -39.65
N VAL A 24 25.51 -16.26 -40.28
CA VAL A 24 26.17 -14.96 -40.10
C VAL A 24 25.25 -13.84 -40.57
N LEU A 25 24.61 -13.99 -41.74
CA LEU A 25 23.67 -13.00 -42.26
C LEU A 25 22.45 -12.81 -41.34
N VAL A 26 21.92 -13.88 -40.74
CA VAL A 26 20.82 -13.76 -39.76
C VAL A 26 21.30 -13.03 -38.50
N MET A 27 22.45 -13.41 -37.94
CA MET A 27 23.00 -12.74 -36.75
C MET A 27 23.32 -11.26 -37.01
N GLU A 28 23.79 -10.90 -38.21
CA GLU A 28 24.04 -9.50 -38.58
C GLU A 28 22.75 -8.68 -38.65
N LYS A 29 21.66 -9.26 -39.20
CA LYS A 29 20.34 -8.61 -39.21
C LYS A 29 19.80 -8.41 -37.80
N GLU A 30 19.83 -9.46 -36.97
CA GLU A 30 19.41 -9.38 -35.56
C GLU A 30 20.22 -8.33 -34.79
N LEU A 31 21.52 -8.24 -35.03
CA LEU A 31 22.38 -7.22 -34.41
C LEU A 31 22.02 -5.80 -34.86
N GLN A 32 21.71 -5.59 -36.15
CA GLN A 32 21.27 -4.30 -36.66
C GLN A 32 19.91 -3.88 -36.07
N GLU A 33 18.97 -4.81 -35.98
CA GLU A 33 17.66 -4.59 -35.36
C GLU A 33 17.80 -4.25 -33.87
N ALA A 34 18.61 -5.00 -33.12
CA ALA A 34 18.89 -4.72 -31.72
C ALA A 34 19.53 -3.34 -31.50
N LYS A 35 20.44 -2.93 -32.39
CA LYS A 35 21.04 -1.58 -32.37
C LYS A 35 20.01 -0.50 -32.65
N ALA A 36 19.12 -0.70 -33.63
CA ALA A 36 18.06 0.24 -33.94
C ALA A 36 17.08 0.40 -32.76
N VAL A 37 16.66 -0.70 -32.14
CA VAL A 37 15.79 -0.69 -30.94
C VAL A 37 16.47 0.05 -29.79
N THR A 38 17.77 -0.20 -29.57
CA THR A 38 18.55 0.47 -28.52
C THR A 38 18.70 1.98 -28.78
N GLY A 39 18.92 2.39 -30.03
CA GLY A 39 18.95 3.80 -30.41
C GLY A 39 17.60 4.49 -30.20
N ASN A 40 16.51 3.82 -30.59
CA ASN A 40 15.15 4.33 -30.40
C ASN A 40 14.78 4.47 -28.91
N SER A 41 15.20 3.52 -28.07
CA SER A 41 14.96 3.61 -26.62
C SER A 41 15.77 4.73 -25.98
N GLN A 42 17.02 4.93 -26.41
CA GLN A 42 17.84 6.06 -25.96
C GLN A 42 17.23 7.42 -26.35
N GLN A 43 16.74 7.57 -27.59
CA GLN A 43 16.07 8.80 -28.02
C GLN A 43 14.83 9.09 -27.17
N LYS A 44 13.97 8.08 -26.94
CA LYS A 44 12.79 8.22 -26.06
C LYS A 44 13.18 8.62 -24.63
N LEU A 45 14.25 8.06 -24.09
CA LEU A 45 14.75 8.44 -22.75
C LEU A 45 15.19 9.91 -22.72
N VAL A 46 15.88 10.39 -23.76
CA VAL A 46 16.30 11.79 -23.86
C VAL A 46 15.07 12.71 -23.95
N GLU A 47 14.10 12.38 -24.80
CA GLU A 47 12.84 13.14 -24.91
C GLU A 47 12.10 13.21 -23.57
N GLN A 48 11.95 12.08 -22.88
CA GLN A 48 11.32 12.03 -21.56
C GLN A 48 12.10 12.86 -20.53
N SER A 49 13.44 12.81 -20.55
CA SER A 49 14.27 13.61 -19.64
C SER A 49 14.10 15.12 -19.88
N ALA A 50 14.00 15.55 -21.14
CA ALA A 50 13.76 16.95 -21.49
C ALA A 50 12.38 17.43 -21.02
N VAL A 51 11.33 16.61 -21.21
CA VAL A 51 9.99 16.91 -20.71
C VAL A 51 9.98 17.01 -19.19
N LEU A 52 10.59 16.05 -18.48
CA LEU A 52 10.67 16.08 -17.01
C LEU A 52 11.38 17.34 -16.49
N LEU A 53 12.45 17.78 -17.14
CA LEU A 53 13.14 19.02 -16.77
C LEU A 53 12.25 20.25 -16.98
N SER A 54 11.51 20.32 -18.09
CA SER A 54 10.58 21.42 -18.34
C SER A 54 9.45 21.46 -17.30
N CYS A 55 8.85 20.32 -16.97
CA CYS A 55 7.85 20.19 -15.91
C CYS A 55 8.41 20.60 -14.54
N ARG A 56 9.66 20.24 -14.24
CA ARG A 56 10.33 20.64 -12.98
C ARG A 56 10.52 22.15 -12.89
N SER A 57 10.89 22.80 -13.99
CA SER A 57 11.00 24.28 -14.04
C SER A 57 9.64 24.93 -13.78
N GLN A 58 8.59 24.47 -14.47
CA GLN A 58 7.23 25.00 -14.29
C GLN A 58 6.73 24.80 -12.86
N LEU A 59 7.02 23.66 -12.23
CA LEU A 59 6.69 23.42 -10.83
C LEU A 59 7.35 24.46 -9.91
N GLN A 60 8.64 24.73 -10.10
CA GLN A 60 9.36 25.73 -9.32
C GLN A 60 8.81 27.15 -9.51
N GLU A 61 8.42 27.51 -10.74
CA GLU A 61 7.78 28.80 -11.04
C GLU A 61 6.44 28.94 -10.29
N VAL A 62 5.58 27.92 -10.36
CA VAL A 62 4.29 27.91 -9.67
C VAL A 62 4.46 27.91 -8.15
N GLU A 63 5.45 27.21 -7.62
CA GLU A 63 5.80 27.24 -6.19
C GLU A 63 6.23 28.64 -5.74
N ALA A 64 7.06 29.32 -6.54
CA ALA A 64 7.47 30.69 -6.27
C ALA A 64 6.27 31.66 -6.32
N GLU A 65 5.40 31.55 -7.30
CA GLU A 65 4.16 32.34 -7.38
C GLU A 65 3.23 32.09 -6.18
N ASN A 66 3.07 30.83 -5.77
CA ASN A 66 2.28 30.49 -4.59
C ASN A 66 2.85 31.15 -3.34
N SER A 67 4.18 31.09 -3.14
CA SER A 67 4.84 31.76 -2.02
C SER A 67 4.61 33.28 -2.04
N ARG A 68 4.68 33.92 -3.22
CA ARG A 68 4.41 35.35 -3.41
C ARG A 68 2.96 35.71 -3.09
N LEU A 69 2.00 34.92 -3.56
CA LEU A 69 0.58 35.13 -3.27
C LEU A 69 0.26 34.94 -1.80
N GLN A 70 0.89 33.96 -1.13
CA GLN A 70 0.74 33.77 0.32
C GLN A 70 1.25 34.98 1.11
N LEU A 71 2.39 35.55 0.72
CA LEU A 71 2.89 36.79 1.34
C LEU A 71 1.92 37.94 1.13
N ARG A 72 1.40 38.12 -0.10
CA ARG A 72 0.45 39.19 -0.40
C ARG A 72 -0.85 39.06 0.40
N LEU A 73 -1.33 37.84 0.61
CA LEU A 73 -2.50 37.58 1.44
C LEU A 73 -2.24 37.92 2.92
N LYS A 74 -1.04 37.62 3.44
CA LYS A 74 -0.65 38.00 4.80
C LYS A 74 -0.62 39.51 4.99
N GLU A 75 0.05 40.24 4.09
CA GLU A 75 0.10 41.71 4.09
C GLU A 75 -1.32 42.30 4.10
N LEU A 76 -2.16 41.88 3.15
CA LEU A 76 -3.52 42.39 3.04
C LEU A 76 -4.36 42.05 4.29
N SER A 77 -4.19 40.85 4.85
CA SER A 77 -4.87 40.47 6.09
C SER A 77 -4.45 41.35 7.27
N GLU A 78 -3.18 41.74 7.33
CA GLU A 78 -2.66 42.61 8.37
C GLU A 78 -3.16 44.04 8.19
N ASP A 79 -3.16 44.57 6.97
CA ASP A 79 -3.75 45.87 6.65
C ASP A 79 -5.23 45.94 7.08
N TYR A 80 -6.00 44.89 6.82
CA TYR A 80 -7.40 44.80 7.28
C TYR A 80 -7.50 44.78 8.80
N ARG A 81 -6.64 44.02 9.50
CA ARG A 81 -6.60 44.01 10.97
C ARG A 81 -6.22 45.38 11.53
N CYS A 82 -5.23 46.06 10.97
CA CYS A 82 -4.81 47.39 11.39
C CYS A 82 -5.93 48.42 11.22
N ARG A 83 -6.61 48.43 10.05
CA ARG A 83 -7.74 49.34 9.81
C ARG A 83 -8.90 49.08 10.77
N LEU A 84 -9.25 47.81 11.00
CA LEU A 84 -10.28 47.45 11.97
C LEU A 84 -9.91 47.88 13.40
N ALA A 85 -8.66 47.66 13.80
CA ALA A 85 -8.17 48.10 15.12
C ALA A 85 -8.20 49.62 15.26
N GLN A 86 -7.92 50.37 14.18
CA GLN A 86 -8.03 51.82 14.14
C GLN A 86 -9.49 52.25 14.31
N TYR A 87 -10.42 51.68 13.55
CA TYR A 87 -11.85 51.98 13.67
C TYR A 87 -12.40 51.66 15.07
N LEU A 88 -11.97 50.55 15.68
CA LEU A 88 -12.34 50.23 17.06
C LEU A 88 -11.78 51.23 18.06
N ARG A 89 -10.53 51.70 17.87
CA ARG A 89 -9.93 52.76 18.69
C ARG A 89 -10.67 54.08 18.54
N ASP A 90 -11.01 54.47 17.31
CA ASP A 90 -11.73 55.70 17.01
C ASP A 90 -13.16 55.65 17.60
N LEU A 91 -13.83 54.49 17.52
CA LEU A 91 -15.13 54.26 18.18
C LEU A 91 -15.01 54.33 19.71
N ALA A 92 -13.98 53.73 20.31
CA ALA A 92 -13.75 53.80 21.75
C ALA A 92 -13.49 55.25 22.21
N ALA A 93 -12.61 55.98 21.51
CA ALA A 93 -12.33 57.39 21.79
C ALA A 93 -13.59 58.27 21.60
N TYR A 94 -14.42 57.97 20.60
CA TYR A 94 -15.71 58.62 20.43
C TYR A 94 -16.62 58.36 21.62
N MET A 95 -16.74 57.12 22.09
CA MET A 95 -17.54 56.76 23.27
C MET A 95 -17.03 57.44 24.55
N ASP A 96 -15.72 57.49 24.77
CA ASP A 96 -15.08 58.15 25.91
C ASP A 96 -15.30 59.68 25.85
N SER A 97 -15.23 60.28 24.65
CA SER A 97 -15.50 61.72 24.46
C SER A 97 -16.99 62.09 24.60
N LYS A 98 -17.90 61.11 24.41
CA LYS A 98 -19.36 61.28 24.53
C LYS A 98 -19.91 60.93 25.92
N ALA A 99 -19.05 60.68 26.91
CA ALA A 99 -19.43 60.43 28.28
C ALA A 99 -19.35 61.70 29.16
N PRO A 100 -20.39 62.55 29.23
CA PRO A 100 -20.58 63.49 30.32
C PRO A 100 -21.55 62.90 31.35
N GLY A 101 -21.06 62.64 32.56
CA GLY A 101 -21.89 62.54 33.79
C GLY A 101 -22.97 61.44 33.82
N PRO A 102 -23.60 61.22 34.98
CA PRO A 102 -24.69 60.27 35.09
C PRO A 102 -25.87 60.81 34.27
N ILE A 103 -26.55 59.94 33.52
CA ILE A 103 -27.70 60.19 32.64
C ILE A 103 -27.31 60.32 31.14
N ARG A 104 -26.92 59.20 30.53
CA ARG A 104 -27.28 58.89 29.15
C ARG A 104 -27.72 57.42 29.05
N ALA A 105 -28.83 57.18 28.35
CA ALA A 105 -29.67 56.00 28.52
C ALA A 105 -28.97 54.65 28.21
N PRO A 106 -29.32 53.56 28.93
CA PRO A 106 -28.75 52.22 28.74
C PRO A 106 -29.02 51.60 27.35
N THR A 107 -29.86 52.22 26.53
CA THR A 107 -30.34 51.73 25.23
C THR A 107 -29.27 51.68 24.14
N ASP A 108 -28.36 52.65 24.08
CA ASP A 108 -27.33 52.70 23.03
C ASP A 108 -26.21 51.66 23.29
N SER A 109 -25.90 51.42 24.56
CA SER A 109 -24.95 50.38 25.00
C SER A 109 -25.49 48.97 24.74
N THR A 110 -26.78 48.72 24.98
CA THR A 110 -27.40 47.41 24.73
C THR A 110 -27.57 47.12 23.24
N ALA A 111 -27.89 48.11 22.41
CA ALA A 111 -27.96 47.96 20.96
C ALA A 111 -26.59 47.69 20.32
N MET A 112 -25.51 48.29 20.84
CA MET A 112 -24.16 48.01 20.38
C MET A 112 -23.68 46.62 20.82
N LYS A 113 -24.02 46.19 22.04
CA LYS A 113 -23.74 44.82 22.49
C LYS A 113 -24.46 43.79 21.61
N SER A 114 -25.75 43.98 21.33
CA SER A 114 -26.51 43.04 20.49
C SER A 114 -25.98 42.96 19.05
N THR A 115 -25.49 44.06 18.48
CA THR A 115 -24.86 44.06 17.16
C THR A 115 -23.51 43.35 17.15
N VAL A 116 -22.65 43.56 18.15
CA VAL A 116 -21.39 42.82 18.32
C VAL A 116 -21.64 41.33 18.53
N ASP A 117 -22.61 40.98 19.37
CA ASP A 117 -23.00 39.59 19.63
C ASP A 117 -23.52 38.92 18.35
N SER A 118 -24.32 39.62 17.55
CA SER A 118 -24.79 39.15 16.24
C SER A 118 -23.63 38.93 15.27
N MET A 119 -22.65 39.85 15.20
CA MET A 119 -21.45 39.69 14.37
C MET A 119 -20.60 38.49 14.82
N LEU A 120 -20.36 38.34 16.13
CA LEU A 120 -19.61 37.21 16.68
C LEU A 120 -20.33 35.88 16.40
N GLN A 121 -21.65 35.86 16.49
CA GLN A 121 -22.46 34.69 16.15
C GLN A 121 -22.38 34.37 14.65
N GLY A 122 -22.43 35.38 13.78
CA GLY A 122 -22.24 35.23 12.33
C GLY A 122 -20.85 34.70 11.98
N ILE A 123 -19.80 35.22 12.62
CA ILE A 123 -18.42 34.74 12.45
C ILE A 123 -18.33 33.27 12.87
N ARG A 124 -18.81 32.91 14.06
CA ARG A 124 -18.83 31.51 14.53
C ARG A 124 -19.60 30.59 13.58
N ALA A 125 -20.77 31.02 13.10
CA ALA A 125 -21.56 30.25 12.14
C ALA A 125 -20.84 30.06 10.79
N SER A 126 -20.17 31.10 10.29
CA SER A 126 -19.39 31.03 9.05
C SER A 126 -18.22 30.05 9.15
N TYR A 127 -17.49 30.07 10.27
CA TYR A 127 -16.41 29.11 10.53
C TYR A 127 -16.95 27.69 10.64
N ARG A 128 -18.06 27.48 11.37
CA ARG A 128 -18.72 26.16 11.43
C ARG A 128 -19.15 25.65 10.07
N ALA A 129 -19.77 26.48 9.24
CA ALA A 129 -20.17 26.11 7.89
C ALA A 129 -18.96 25.75 7.01
N ARG A 130 -17.86 26.50 7.13
CA ARG A 130 -16.61 26.22 6.41
C ARG A 130 -15.95 24.93 6.88
N GLU A 131 -15.86 24.71 8.19
CA GLU A 131 -15.37 23.45 8.78
C GLU A 131 -16.19 22.27 8.28
N GLU A 132 -17.51 22.37 8.28
CA GLU A 132 -18.40 21.34 7.77
C GLU A 132 -18.18 21.07 6.28
N GLN A 133 -18.02 22.12 5.47
CA GLN A 133 -17.72 21.99 4.04
C GLN A 133 -16.41 21.24 3.82
N LEU A 134 -15.35 21.60 4.55
CA LEU A 134 -14.05 20.93 4.47
C LEU A 134 -14.14 19.48 4.95
N ALA A 135 -14.85 19.21 6.04
CA ALA A 135 -15.07 17.85 6.54
C ALA A 135 -15.90 17.00 5.55
N ARG A 136 -16.88 17.60 4.84
CA ARG A 136 -17.65 16.92 3.78
C ARG A 136 -16.76 16.63 2.57
N ALA A 137 -15.93 17.58 2.14
CA ALA A 137 -14.99 17.39 1.05
C ALA A 137 -13.96 16.29 1.36
N ALA A 138 -13.35 16.32 2.55
CA ALA A 138 -12.40 15.32 3.02
C ALA A 138 -13.03 13.91 3.04
N ARG A 139 -14.25 13.77 3.60
CA ARG A 139 -15.01 12.51 3.56
C ARG A 139 -15.32 12.07 2.13
N GLY A 140 -15.64 13.01 1.24
CA GLY A 140 -15.86 12.76 -0.18
C GLY A 140 -14.61 12.21 -0.88
N TYR A 141 -13.44 12.82 -0.65
CA TYR A 141 -12.16 12.35 -1.19
C TYR A 141 -11.81 10.97 -0.65
N GLN A 142 -11.95 10.74 0.65
CA GLN A 142 -11.71 9.43 1.26
C GLN A 142 -12.61 8.34 0.65
N LYS A 143 -13.88 8.66 0.39
CA LYS A 143 -14.82 7.73 -0.28
C LYS A 143 -14.37 7.42 -1.71
N ARG A 144 -14.02 8.44 -2.51
CA ARG A 144 -13.52 8.26 -3.88
C ARG A 144 -12.24 7.44 -3.91
N MET A 145 -11.33 7.70 -2.96
CA MET A 145 -10.08 6.97 -2.84
C MET A 145 -10.31 5.49 -2.53
N LYS A 146 -11.20 5.17 -1.58
CA LYS A 146 -11.62 3.78 -1.32
C LYS A 146 -12.23 3.10 -2.55
N THR A 147 -13.03 3.83 -3.34
CA THR A 147 -13.57 3.30 -4.60
C THR A 147 -12.48 3.05 -5.64
N LEU A 148 -11.48 3.93 -5.74
CA LEU A 148 -10.35 3.76 -6.66
C LEU A 148 -9.51 2.55 -6.29
N VAL A 149 -9.21 2.35 -5.01
CA VAL A 149 -8.49 1.16 -4.50
C VAL A 149 -9.22 -0.12 -4.88
N LYS A 150 -10.54 -0.19 -4.67
CA LYS A 150 -11.34 -1.36 -5.09
C LYS A 150 -11.28 -1.62 -6.59
N LYS A 151 -11.30 -0.56 -7.41
CA LYS A 151 -11.16 -0.69 -8.87
C LYS A 151 -9.76 -1.20 -9.24
N HIS A 152 -8.72 -0.71 -8.55
CA HIS A 152 -7.34 -1.18 -8.72
C HIS A 152 -7.21 -2.66 -8.37
N GLU A 153 -7.77 -3.10 -7.24
CA GLU A 153 -7.81 -4.51 -6.85
C GLU A 153 -8.50 -5.38 -7.92
N ASN A 154 -9.68 -4.97 -8.39
CA ASN A 154 -10.39 -5.70 -9.44
C ASN A 154 -9.57 -5.77 -10.75
N LEU A 155 -8.89 -4.68 -11.11
CA LEU A 155 -8.04 -4.64 -12.29
C LEU A 155 -6.83 -5.57 -12.14
N LEU A 156 -6.21 -5.60 -10.95
CA LEU A 156 -5.11 -6.53 -10.67
C LEU A 156 -5.53 -7.99 -10.76
N ILE A 157 -6.75 -8.32 -10.29
CA ILE A 157 -7.30 -9.68 -10.43
C ILE A 157 -7.49 -10.02 -11.91
N ALA A 158 -8.10 -9.13 -12.70
CA ALA A 158 -8.30 -9.34 -14.13
C ALA A 158 -6.97 -9.47 -14.89
N TYR A 159 -5.99 -8.63 -14.54
CA TYR A 159 -4.65 -8.68 -15.09
C TYR A 159 -3.94 -10.00 -14.77
N GLY A 160 -4.00 -10.45 -13.51
CA GLY A 160 -3.44 -11.73 -13.08
C GLY A 160 -4.02 -12.91 -13.84
N LEU A 161 -5.36 -12.94 -13.99
CA LEU A 161 -6.05 -13.97 -14.76
C LEU A 161 -5.61 -13.96 -16.24
N GLN A 162 -5.52 -12.79 -16.85
CA GLN A 162 -5.08 -12.67 -18.24
C GLN A 162 -3.64 -13.15 -18.42
N ARG A 163 -2.74 -12.85 -17.47
CA ARG A 163 -1.36 -13.35 -17.50
C ARG A 163 -1.29 -14.86 -17.40
N GLU A 164 -2.09 -15.46 -16.52
CA GLU A 164 -2.16 -16.91 -16.39
C GLU A 164 -2.70 -17.57 -17.66
N GLN A 165 -3.71 -16.97 -18.29
CA GLN A 165 -4.24 -17.44 -19.58
C GLN A 165 -3.18 -17.37 -20.69
N ILE A 166 -2.37 -16.30 -20.76
CA ILE A 166 -1.28 -16.17 -21.74
C ILE A 166 -0.17 -17.20 -21.47
N ARG A 167 0.17 -17.45 -20.20
CA ARG A 167 1.13 -18.51 -19.85
C ARG A 167 0.60 -19.89 -20.23
N ALA A 168 -0.69 -20.15 -20.00
CA ALA A 168 -1.32 -21.43 -20.29
C ALA A 168 -1.52 -21.68 -21.79
N SER A 169 -1.73 -20.62 -22.59
CA SER A 169 -1.89 -20.73 -24.06
C SER A 169 -0.57 -21.00 -24.80
N GLY A 170 0.57 -21.00 -24.10
CA GLY A 170 1.80 -21.66 -24.56
C GLY A 170 2.53 -21.00 -25.73
N SER A 171 2.20 -19.77 -26.11
CA SER A 171 3.03 -19.01 -27.07
C SER A 171 4.30 -18.51 -26.36
N SER A 172 5.37 -19.31 -26.46
CA SER A 172 6.73 -19.00 -25.97
C SER A 172 7.24 -17.58 -26.33
N THR A 173 6.62 -16.93 -27.31
CA THR A 173 6.97 -15.59 -27.82
C THR A 173 6.22 -14.43 -27.16
N MET A 174 5.22 -14.65 -26.29
CA MET A 174 4.45 -13.56 -25.69
C MET A 174 4.91 -13.21 -24.28
N ASP A 175 5.44 -12.00 -24.11
CA ASP A 175 5.72 -11.41 -22.80
C ASP A 175 4.41 -11.22 -22.02
N CYS A 176 4.33 -11.84 -20.84
CA CYS A 176 3.19 -11.73 -19.93
C CYS A 176 3.19 -10.40 -19.15
N GLY A 177 4.13 -9.49 -19.41
CA GLY A 177 4.24 -8.20 -18.76
C GLY A 177 4.68 -8.28 -17.29
N PRO A 178 4.77 -7.10 -16.63
CA PRO A 178 5.29 -6.97 -15.27
C PRO A 178 4.56 -7.83 -14.24
N ALA A 179 5.26 -8.24 -13.18
CA ALA A 179 4.62 -8.92 -12.06
C ALA A 179 3.66 -7.99 -11.31
N GLU A 180 2.59 -8.55 -10.74
CA GLU A 180 1.58 -7.80 -9.95
C GLU A 180 2.17 -7.04 -8.76
N LEU A 181 3.34 -7.49 -8.28
CA LEU A 181 4.11 -6.85 -7.21
C LEU A 181 4.51 -5.41 -7.55
N HIS A 182 4.72 -5.11 -8.84
CA HIS A 182 5.10 -3.76 -9.28
C HIS A 182 3.95 -2.75 -9.19
N PHE A 183 2.72 -3.21 -8.95
CA PHE A 183 1.53 -2.38 -8.86
C PHE A 183 0.99 -2.24 -7.43
N SER A 184 1.80 -2.55 -6.41
CA SER A 184 1.42 -2.44 -5.00
C SER A 184 1.20 -0.97 -4.60
N ILE A 185 0.04 -0.65 -4.03
CA ILE A 185 -0.21 0.66 -3.40
C ILE A 185 0.59 0.72 -2.09
N THR A 186 1.42 1.75 -1.90
CA THR A 186 2.25 1.92 -0.70
C THR A 186 1.60 2.80 0.37
N ASP A 187 0.51 3.52 0.03
CA ASP A 187 -0.11 4.49 0.92
C ASP A 187 -0.74 3.83 2.17
N PRO A 188 -0.24 4.16 3.38
CA PRO A 188 -0.65 3.48 4.62
C PRO A 188 -2.11 3.77 5.00
N GLU A 189 -2.68 4.91 4.59
CA GLU A 189 -4.09 5.27 4.84
C GLU A 189 -5.08 4.47 3.99
N LEU A 190 -4.59 3.86 2.90
CA LEU A 190 -5.40 3.12 1.93
C LEU A 190 -5.32 1.60 2.14
N LEU A 191 -4.22 1.15 2.72
CA LEU A 191 -3.99 -0.26 3.00
C LEU A 191 -4.72 -0.70 4.27
N THR A 192 -5.68 -1.61 4.12
CA THR A 192 -6.20 -2.39 5.25
C THR A 192 -5.12 -3.39 5.72
N ASN A 193 -5.17 -3.82 6.98
CA ASN A 193 -4.20 -4.79 7.52
C ASN A 193 -4.11 -6.05 6.64
N THR A 194 -5.24 -6.51 6.11
CA THR A 194 -5.31 -7.65 5.18
C THR A 194 -4.53 -7.40 3.88
N THR A 195 -4.61 -6.19 3.29
CA THR A 195 -3.83 -5.87 2.07
C THR A 195 -2.33 -5.80 2.33
N ARG A 196 -1.90 -5.35 3.52
CA ARG A 196 -0.48 -5.34 3.93
C ARG A 196 0.05 -6.76 4.12
N GLU A 197 -0.73 -7.62 4.75
CA GLU A 197 -0.39 -9.04 4.90
C GLU A 197 -0.30 -9.73 3.54
N LEU A 198 -1.25 -9.46 2.63
CA LEU A 198 -1.20 -9.96 1.26
C LEU A 198 0.04 -9.47 0.50
N GLN A 199 0.46 -8.21 0.67
CA GLN A 199 1.71 -7.70 0.08
C GLN A 199 2.93 -8.43 0.64
N ARG A 200 3.01 -8.61 1.96
CA ARG A 200 4.10 -9.35 2.61
C ARG A 200 4.18 -10.80 2.13
N LEU A 201 3.04 -11.49 2.02
CA LEU A 201 2.97 -12.87 1.54
C LEU A 201 3.39 -12.97 0.07
N ARG A 202 2.98 -12.00 -0.74
CA ARG A 202 3.38 -11.91 -2.15
C ARG A 202 4.90 -11.72 -2.33
N GLU A 203 5.53 -10.87 -1.51
CA GLU A 203 6.99 -10.71 -1.49
C GLU A 203 7.71 -11.98 -1.04
N GLN A 204 7.18 -12.66 0.00
CA GLN A 204 7.73 -13.93 0.48
C GLN A 204 7.63 -15.02 -0.60
N LYS A 205 6.49 -15.09 -1.30
CA LYS A 205 6.31 -16.00 -2.44
C LYS A 205 7.36 -15.76 -3.52
N ALA A 206 7.57 -14.51 -3.93
CA ALA A 206 8.58 -14.20 -4.96
C ALA A 206 10.01 -14.56 -4.54
N LYS A 207 10.35 -14.35 -3.26
CA LYS A 207 11.65 -14.77 -2.70
C LYS A 207 11.82 -16.28 -2.75
N LEU A 208 10.78 -17.04 -2.38
CA LEU A 208 10.78 -18.50 -2.43
C LEU A 208 10.84 -19.03 -3.87
N GLU A 209 10.15 -18.38 -4.82
CA GLU A 209 10.21 -18.74 -6.24
C GLU A 209 11.61 -18.54 -6.82
N LEU A 210 12.30 -17.44 -6.46
CA LEU A 210 13.70 -17.22 -6.82
C LEU A 210 14.62 -18.31 -6.23
N GLN A 211 14.47 -18.63 -4.95
CA GLN A 211 15.25 -19.70 -4.30
C GLN A 211 15.00 -21.06 -4.96
N LEU A 212 13.76 -21.35 -5.35
CA LEU A 212 13.43 -22.58 -6.08
C LEU A 212 14.12 -22.62 -7.44
N GLN A 213 14.09 -21.52 -8.19
CA GLN A 213 14.80 -21.41 -9.49
C GLN A 213 16.31 -21.58 -9.33
N GLU A 214 16.92 -21.00 -8.29
CA GLU A 214 18.34 -21.18 -7.97
C GLU A 214 18.66 -22.66 -7.69
N VAL A 215 17.89 -23.33 -6.84
CA VAL A 215 18.08 -24.76 -6.53
C VAL A 215 17.88 -25.63 -7.78
N GLN A 216 16.91 -25.28 -8.62
CA GLN A 216 16.60 -26.01 -9.86
C GLN A 216 17.68 -25.81 -10.95
N GLN A 217 18.41 -24.69 -10.93
CA GLN A 217 19.59 -24.48 -11.78
C GLN A 217 20.85 -25.18 -11.24
N VAL A 218 20.96 -25.38 -9.92
CA VAL A 218 22.08 -26.08 -9.28
C VAL A 218 21.96 -27.61 -9.39
N LEU A 219 20.76 -28.15 -9.61
CA LEU A 219 20.52 -29.56 -9.93
C LEU A 219 20.22 -29.75 -11.43
N PRO A 220 21.22 -29.87 -12.32
CA PRO A 220 20.96 -30.34 -13.67
C PRO A 220 20.62 -31.84 -13.60
N GLU A 221 19.37 -32.18 -13.93
CA GLU A 221 18.88 -33.52 -14.30
C GLU A 221 19.55 -34.74 -13.60
N ILE A 222 19.49 -34.82 -12.27
CA ILE A 222 19.59 -36.12 -11.60
C ILE A 222 18.20 -36.76 -11.72
N PRO A 223 18.05 -37.98 -12.29
CA PRO A 223 16.76 -38.64 -12.35
C PRO A 223 16.16 -38.72 -10.95
N LEU A 224 15.02 -38.06 -10.75
CA LEU A 224 14.26 -37.99 -9.49
C LEU A 224 14.05 -39.37 -8.84
N LEU A 225 14.14 -40.45 -9.63
CA LEU A 225 14.08 -41.84 -9.18
C LEU A 225 15.24 -42.24 -8.24
N LEU A 226 16.46 -41.75 -8.46
CA LEU A 226 17.65 -42.10 -7.67
C LEU A 226 17.72 -41.33 -6.35
N THR A 227 17.32 -40.05 -6.36
CA THR A 227 17.27 -39.20 -5.16
C THR A 227 16.11 -39.57 -4.25
N LEU A 228 14.91 -39.85 -4.79
CA LEU A 228 13.78 -40.33 -3.99
C LEU A 228 14.02 -41.76 -3.48
N GLY A 229 14.70 -42.63 -4.24
CA GLY A 229 15.00 -44.01 -3.81
C GLY A 229 15.94 -44.10 -2.60
N TRP A 230 16.95 -43.25 -2.53
CA TRP A 230 17.87 -43.18 -1.37
C TRP A 230 17.27 -42.42 -0.17
N VAL A 231 16.56 -41.32 -0.42
CA VAL A 231 15.90 -40.54 0.65
C VAL A 231 14.75 -41.32 1.28
N LEU A 232 13.97 -42.07 0.48
CA LEU A 232 12.87 -42.88 0.99
C LEU A 232 13.36 -44.13 1.73
N GLY A 233 14.53 -44.70 1.37
CA GLY A 233 15.11 -45.87 2.06
C GLY A 233 15.73 -45.57 3.42
N LEU A 234 16.18 -44.32 3.67
CA LEU A 234 16.78 -43.91 4.94
C LEU A 234 15.78 -43.23 5.91
N LEU A 235 14.71 -42.61 5.40
CA LEU A 235 13.67 -41.97 6.23
C LEU A 235 12.59 -42.93 6.78
N THR A 236 12.48 -44.15 6.25
CA THR A 236 11.24 -44.93 6.34
C THR A 236 10.95 -45.59 7.70
N GLU A 237 11.95 -45.91 8.51
CA GLU A 237 11.72 -46.52 9.83
C GLU A 237 12.05 -45.58 10.99
N MET A 238 13.26 -45.04 11.06
CA MET A 238 13.66 -44.16 12.17
C MET A 238 12.96 -42.79 12.12
N GLY A 239 12.75 -42.22 10.93
CA GLY A 239 12.07 -40.93 10.77
C GLY A 239 10.58 -41.00 11.10
N TRP A 240 9.90 -42.08 10.69
CA TRP A 240 8.48 -42.28 11.00
C TRP A 240 8.23 -42.67 12.46
N ALA A 241 9.15 -43.41 13.08
CA ALA A 241 9.09 -43.68 14.52
C ALA A 241 9.23 -42.38 15.32
N GLU A 242 10.18 -41.50 14.95
CA GLU A 242 10.38 -40.21 15.62
C GLU A 242 9.19 -39.26 15.40
N LEU A 243 8.62 -39.21 14.19
CA LEU A 243 7.46 -38.36 13.90
C LEU A 243 6.21 -38.84 14.64
N ARG A 244 6.00 -40.17 14.76
CA ARG A 244 4.92 -40.73 15.59
C ARG A 244 5.12 -40.42 17.07
N LYS A 245 6.36 -40.49 17.55
CA LYS A 245 6.71 -40.12 18.93
C LYS A 245 6.43 -38.64 19.20
N GLN A 246 6.86 -37.75 18.31
CA GLN A 246 6.58 -36.31 18.42
C GLN A 246 5.09 -35.98 18.36
N LEU A 247 4.33 -36.66 17.51
CA LEU A 247 2.88 -36.51 17.48
C LEU A 247 2.22 -37.00 18.78
N GLN A 248 2.68 -38.12 19.34
CA GLN A 248 2.19 -38.62 20.63
C GLN A 248 2.54 -37.67 21.77
N GLU A 249 3.77 -37.17 21.84
CA GLU A 249 4.21 -36.18 22.84
C GLU A 249 3.45 -34.86 22.70
N PHE A 250 3.25 -34.36 21.48
CA PHE A 250 2.45 -33.16 21.24
C PHE A 250 1.00 -33.36 21.68
N THR A 251 0.39 -34.49 21.32
CA THR A 251 -1.00 -34.81 21.71
C THR A 251 -1.14 -34.94 23.22
N HIS A 252 -0.16 -35.58 23.88
CA HIS A 252 -0.16 -35.74 25.33
C HIS A 252 0.04 -34.41 26.05
N ASN A 253 1.04 -33.62 25.67
CA ASN A 253 1.32 -32.32 26.28
C ASN A 253 0.18 -31.32 26.08
N THR A 254 -0.43 -31.30 24.89
CA THR A 254 -1.60 -30.44 24.63
C THR A 254 -2.82 -30.89 25.43
N GLN A 255 -3.04 -32.20 25.55
CA GLN A 255 -4.13 -32.73 26.37
C GLN A 255 -3.92 -32.43 27.86
N GLU A 256 -2.72 -32.63 28.40
CA GLU A 256 -2.40 -32.29 29.79
C GLU A 256 -2.60 -30.80 30.08
N GLY A 257 -2.17 -29.91 29.16
CA GLY A 257 -2.38 -28.47 29.28
C GLY A 257 -3.87 -28.11 29.34
N LEU A 258 -4.69 -28.70 28.48
CA LEU A 258 -6.14 -28.49 28.48
C LEU A 258 -6.82 -29.03 29.74
N GLU A 259 -6.38 -30.17 30.26
CA GLU A 259 -6.89 -30.75 31.50
C GLU A 259 -6.52 -29.88 32.72
N GLN A 260 -5.30 -29.32 32.74
CA GLN A 260 -4.87 -28.36 33.75
C GLN A 260 -5.71 -27.08 33.70
N GLU A 261 -5.88 -26.46 32.53
CA GLU A 261 -6.72 -25.28 32.36
C GLU A 261 -8.17 -25.55 32.78
N ARG A 262 -8.73 -26.70 32.38
CA ARG A 262 -10.08 -27.12 32.78
C ARG A 262 -10.17 -27.24 34.30
N SER A 263 -9.20 -27.86 34.97
CA SER A 263 -9.20 -27.99 36.43
C SER A 263 -9.11 -26.64 37.15
N GLN A 264 -8.30 -25.71 36.64
CA GLN A 264 -8.19 -24.35 37.18
C GLN A 264 -9.48 -23.56 37.01
N LEU A 265 -10.13 -23.66 35.84
CA LEU A 265 -11.39 -23.01 35.57
C LEU A 265 -12.51 -23.55 36.47
N LEU A 266 -12.57 -24.88 36.65
CA LEU A 266 -13.52 -25.50 37.57
C LEU A 266 -13.30 -25.04 39.02
N ALA A 267 -12.04 -24.98 39.49
CA ALA A 267 -11.74 -24.48 40.83
C ALA A 267 -12.17 -23.01 41.01
N ARG A 268 -11.92 -22.15 40.02
CA ARG A 268 -12.34 -20.75 40.04
C ARG A 268 -13.87 -20.61 40.01
N ALA A 269 -14.55 -21.43 39.21
CA ALA A 269 -16.00 -21.45 39.14
C ALA A 269 -16.61 -21.84 40.49
N LEU A 270 -16.10 -22.90 41.13
CA LEU A 270 -16.55 -23.33 42.47
C LEU A 270 -16.37 -22.23 43.52
N VAL A 271 -15.22 -21.52 43.51
CA VAL A 271 -15.00 -20.39 44.43
C VAL A 271 -15.97 -19.24 44.16
N ALA A 272 -16.26 -18.95 42.88
CA ALA A 272 -17.22 -17.93 42.50
C ALA A 272 -18.65 -18.31 42.94
N GLU A 273 -19.08 -19.55 42.73
CA GLU A 273 -20.36 -20.08 43.20
C GLU A 273 -20.49 -20.04 44.72
N GLY A 274 -19.39 -20.35 45.45
CA GLY A 274 -19.34 -20.21 46.90
C GLY A 274 -19.56 -18.77 47.35
N ARG A 275 -18.86 -17.80 46.74
CA ARG A 275 -19.05 -16.37 47.04
C ARG A 275 -20.46 -15.89 46.73
N VAL A 276 -21.07 -16.37 45.65
CA VAL A 276 -22.47 -16.03 45.31
C VAL A 276 -23.42 -16.60 46.35
N SER A 277 -23.20 -17.84 46.80
CA SER A 277 -23.99 -18.45 47.87
C SER A 277 -23.85 -17.69 49.19
N GLU A 278 -22.64 -17.27 49.57
CA GLU A 278 -22.39 -16.45 50.76
C GLU A 278 -23.10 -15.09 50.68
N LEU A 279 -23.06 -14.43 49.52
CA LEU A 279 -23.77 -13.17 49.31
C LEU A 279 -25.29 -13.36 49.35
N GLN A 280 -25.80 -14.45 48.79
CA GLN A 280 -27.22 -14.79 48.84
C GLN A 280 -27.67 -15.06 50.28
N GLU A 281 -26.90 -15.83 51.05
CA GLU A 281 -27.17 -16.08 52.46
C GLU A 281 -27.13 -14.79 53.29
N TYR A 282 -26.19 -13.88 53.01
CA TYR A 282 -26.14 -12.57 53.65
C TYR A 282 -27.40 -11.73 53.32
N ILE A 283 -27.85 -11.74 52.07
CA ILE A 283 -29.09 -11.08 51.65
C ILE A 283 -30.28 -11.69 52.40
N ASP A 284 -30.39 -13.01 52.45
CA ASP A 284 -31.51 -13.71 53.08
C ASP A 284 -31.53 -13.51 54.61
N GLN A 285 -30.36 -13.41 55.27
CA GLN A 285 -30.27 -13.19 56.72
C GLN A 285 -30.44 -11.72 57.14
N HIS A 286 -29.95 -10.77 56.34
CA HIS A 286 -29.85 -9.36 56.75
C HIS A 286 -30.74 -8.39 55.96
N LEU A 287 -31.16 -8.75 54.75
CA LEU A 287 -31.91 -7.86 53.86
C LEU A 287 -33.32 -8.37 53.55
N ALA A 288 -33.61 -9.66 53.73
CA ALA A 288 -34.95 -10.21 53.66
C ALA A 288 -35.68 -10.09 55.01
N ARG A 289 -36.10 -8.86 55.36
CA ARG A 289 -37.19 -8.59 56.31
C ARG A 289 -38.25 -7.73 55.65
#